data_AF-A0A7S3THF0-F1
#
_entry.id   AF-A0A7S3THF0-F1
#
_cell.length_a   1.000
_cell.length_b   1.000
_cell.length_c   1.000
_cell.angle_alpha   90.00
_cell.angle_beta   90.00
_cell.angle_gamma   90.00
#
_symmetry.space_group_name_H-M   'P 1'
#
loop_
_entity.id
_entity.type
_entity.pdbx_description
1 polymer ?
#
loop_
_entity_poly.entity_id
_entity_poly.type
_entity_poly.pdbx_seq_one_letter_code
_entity_poly.pdbx_strand_id
1 'polypeptide(L)'
;IRPTHCVRCEWSSSPIGCCWTDWGWPPRDFLQVHRDVAGGIPPEAAISRYTGCMTSMILGKGCMSRYANTEEHVRRATTLVDNFLFVGDQSRWNLSICLFNTILTGRRFLLPRQLANTRPTFAKVLDPHDPNASRIVTRDPIDGALWAHV
;
A
#
# COMPACT_ATOMS: atom_id res chain seq x y z
N ILE A 1 14.90 -19.74 30.88
CA ILE A 1 13.61 -20.30 30.43
C ILE A 1 12.55 -19.21 30.56
N ARG A 2 12.12 -18.63 29.41
CA ARG A 2 10.95 -17.76 29.07
C ARG A 2 10.42 -16.67 30.06
N PRO A 3 9.71 -15.61 29.60
CA PRO A 3 9.32 -15.26 28.22
C PRO A 3 9.69 -13.83 27.76
N THR A 4 10.05 -13.78 26.47
CA THR A 4 9.76 -12.77 25.44
C THR A 4 8.95 -11.53 25.84
N HIS A 5 9.60 -10.37 25.74
CA HIS A 5 8.96 -9.07 25.60
C HIS A 5 8.02 -9.06 24.39
N CYS A 6 6.72 -8.96 24.65
CA CYS A 6 5.75 -8.54 23.66
C CYS A 6 6.02 -7.05 23.40
N VAL A 7 6.79 -6.73 22.35
CA VAL A 7 6.92 -5.35 21.88
C VAL A 7 5.54 -4.95 21.37
N ARG A 8 4.85 -4.16 22.19
CA ARG A 8 3.57 -3.55 21.88
C ARG A 8 3.68 -2.97 20.46
N CYS A 9 2.85 -3.45 19.55
CA CYS A 9 2.72 -2.90 18.20
C CYS A 9 2.17 -1.49 18.33
N GLU A 10 3.02 -0.51 18.65
CA GLU A 10 2.68 0.90 18.53
C GLU A 10 2.63 1.21 17.03
N TRP A 11 1.45 0.95 16.46
CA TRP A 11 0.99 1.65 15.28
C TRP A 11 1.24 3.14 15.51
N SER A 12 1.83 3.82 14.52
CA SER A 12 2.12 5.26 14.62
C SER A 12 0.87 5.98 15.10
N SER A 13 0.90 6.48 16.34
CA SER A 13 -0.18 7.28 16.90
C SER A 13 -0.25 8.56 16.09
N SER A 14 -1.12 8.53 15.08
CA SER A 14 -1.31 9.65 14.19
C SER A 14 -1.89 10.82 14.98
N PRO A 15 -1.49 12.08 14.70
CA PRO A 15 -1.97 13.22 15.46
C PRO A 15 -3.50 13.26 15.47
N ILE A 16 -4.05 13.44 16.67
CA ILE A 16 -5.50 13.53 16.93
C ILE A 16 -6.09 14.60 16.02
N GLY A 17 -6.91 14.20 15.04
CA GLY A 17 -7.71 15.11 14.22
C GLY A 17 -7.74 14.84 12.73
N CYS A 18 -6.67 14.34 12.11
CA CYS A 18 -6.60 14.16 10.64
C CYS A 18 -6.76 12.71 10.17
N CYS A 19 -6.84 11.74 11.09
CA CYS A 19 -6.48 10.34 10.78
C CYS A 19 -7.54 9.32 11.23
N TRP A 20 -8.79 9.75 11.47
CA TRP A 20 -9.92 8.82 11.67
C TRP A 20 -10.31 8.09 10.37
N THR A 21 -9.82 8.57 9.24
CA THR A 21 -9.82 7.93 7.92
C THR A 21 -8.38 7.69 7.49
N ASP A 22 -7.62 6.95 8.30
CA ASP A 22 -6.25 6.59 7.91
C ASP A 22 -6.29 5.81 6.57
N TRP A 23 -5.45 6.22 5.61
CA TRP A 23 -5.40 5.69 4.24
C TRP A 23 -6.73 5.71 3.46
N GLY A 24 -7.68 6.57 3.83
CA GLY A 24 -9.00 6.66 3.17
C GLY A 24 -9.95 5.52 3.54
N TRP A 25 -9.74 4.89 4.70
CA TRP A 25 -10.59 3.79 5.17
C TRP A 25 -11.72 4.31 6.07
N PRO A 26 -12.98 3.89 5.87
CA PRO A 26 -14.02 4.18 6.84
C PRO A 26 -13.80 3.34 8.12
N PRO A 27 -14.15 3.84 9.31
CA PRO A 27 -13.94 3.16 10.58
C PRO A 27 -14.38 1.70 10.64
N ARG A 28 -15.51 1.38 10.03
CA ARG A 28 -16.03 0.01 9.97
C ARG A 28 -15.02 -0.98 9.38
N ASP A 29 -14.26 -0.58 8.36
CA ASP A 29 -13.45 -1.50 7.56
C ASP A 29 -12.11 -1.75 8.25
N PHE A 30 -11.45 -0.70 8.75
CA PHE A 30 -10.19 -0.87 9.49
C PHE A 30 -10.41 -1.51 10.87
N LEU A 31 -11.51 -1.20 11.57
CA LEU A 31 -11.85 -1.86 12.83
C LEU A 31 -12.10 -3.35 12.65
N GLN A 32 -12.69 -3.77 11.51
CA GLN A 32 -12.87 -5.18 11.23
C GLN A 32 -11.53 -5.89 11.04
N VAL A 33 -10.58 -5.28 10.31
CA VAL A 33 -9.23 -5.82 10.17
C VAL A 33 -8.55 -5.96 11.53
N HIS A 34 -8.64 -4.94 12.41
CA HIS A 34 -8.07 -5.05 13.75
C HIS A 34 -8.72 -6.14 14.59
N ARG A 35 -10.04 -6.30 14.53
CA ARG A 35 -10.75 -7.38 15.25
C ARG A 35 -10.30 -8.76 14.78
N ASP A 36 -10.14 -8.93 13.48
CA ASP A 36 -9.74 -10.21 12.91
C ASP A 36 -8.30 -10.57 13.31
N VAL A 37 -7.39 -9.59 13.25
CA VAL A 37 -6.01 -9.78 13.72
C VAL A 37 -5.95 -10.05 15.22
N ALA A 38 -6.72 -9.32 16.03
CA ALA A 38 -6.84 -9.58 17.46
C ALA A 38 -7.45 -10.95 17.77
N GLY A 39 -8.30 -11.46 16.87
CA GLY A 39 -8.88 -12.81 16.91
C GLY A 39 -7.94 -13.91 16.40
N GLY A 40 -6.70 -13.59 16.01
CA GLY A 40 -5.69 -14.55 15.58
C GLY A 40 -5.62 -14.82 14.07
N ILE A 41 -6.36 -14.07 13.25
CA ILE A 41 -6.23 -14.13 11.79
C ILE A 41 -4.93 -13.40 11.38
N PRO A 42 -4.04 -14.01 10.57
CA PRO A 42 -2.86 -13.31 10.06
C PRO A 42 -3.23 -12.01 9.33
N PRO A 43 -2.51 -10.88 9.56
CA PRO A 43 -2.82 -9.60 8.92
C PRO A 43 -2.99 -9.65 7.40
N GLU A 44 -2.19 -10.48 6.74
CA GLU A 44 -2.15 -10.68 5.29
C GLU A 44 -3.46 -11.31 4.82
N ALA A 45 -3.96 -12.31 5.55
CA ALA A 45 -5.25 -12.95 5.30
C ALA A 45 -6.44 -12.02 5.64
N ALA A 46 -6.30 -11.18 6.68
CA ALA A 46 -7.33 -10.20 7.03
C ALA A 46 -7.45 -9.07 5.99
N ILE A 47 -6.37 -8.74 5.28
CA ILE A 47 -6.32 -7.70 4.24
C ILE A 47 -6.64 -8.27 2.84
N SER A 48 -6.28 -9.53 2.55
CA SER A 48 -6.42 -10.12 1.21
C SER A 48 -7.85 -10.18 0.65
N ARG A 49 -8.87 -10.02 1.50
CA ARG A 49 -10.28 -9.92 1.09
C ARG A 49 -10.66 -8.60 0.43
N TYR A 50 -9.78 -7.60 0.50
CA TYR A 50 -9.96 -6.31 -0.15
C TYR A 50 -9.13 -6.30 -1.44
N THR A 51 -9.79 -6.62 -2.56
CA THR A 51 -9.18 -6.71 -3.89
C THR A 51 -9.59 -5.54 -4.79
N GLY A 52 -8.81 -5.29 -5.84
CA GLY A 52 -8.91 -4.15 -6.74
C GLY A 52 -8.57 -2.83 -6.06
N CYS A 53 -7.63 -2.81 -5.11
CA CYS A 53 -7.31 -1.62 -4.34
C CYS A 53 -6.76 -0.47 -5.19
N MET A 54 -5.81 -0.74 -6.09
CA MET A 54 -5.25 0.26 -7.00
C MET A 54 -6.33 0.79 -7.94
N THR A 55 -7.09 -0.10 -8.57
CA THR A 55 -8.22 0.23 -9.44
C THR A 55 -9.23 1.12 -8.71
N SER A 56 -9.61 0.72 -7.49
CA SER A 56 -10.54 1.48 -6.65
C SER A 56 -10.02 2.88 -6.36
N MET A 57 -8.75 3.01 -5.95
CA MET A 57 -8.14 4.30 -5.60
C MET A 57 -8.07 5.26 -6.79
N ILE A 58 -7.72 4.78 -7.98
CA ILE A 58 -7.72 5.60 -9.20
C ILE A 58 -9.13 6.07 -9.55
N LEU A 59 -10.14 5.24 -9.30
CA LEU A 59 -11.56 5.59 -9.49
C LEU A 59 -12.14 6.44 -8.35
N GLY A 60 -11.32 6.88 -7.38
CA GLY A 60 -11.76 7.68 -6.24
C GLY A 60 -12.56 6.91 -5.19
N LYS A 61 -12.39 5.58 -5.13
CA LYS A 61 -12.99 4.70 -4.13
C LYS A 61 -11.92 4.27 -3.11
N GLY A 62 -12.34 4.02 -1.86
CA GLY A 62 -11.41 3.50 -0.85
C GLY A 62 -10.96 2.07 -1.17
N CYS A 63 -9.67 1.76 -0.99
CA CYS A 63 -9.12 0.41 -1.22
C CYS A 63 -9.88 -0.67 -0.42
N MET A 64 -10.17 -0.41 0.85
CA MET A 64 -10.94 -1.34 1.70
C MET A 64 -12.46 -1.19 1.59
N SER A 65 -12.98 -0.48 0.59
CA SER A 65 -14.43 -0.27 0.45
C SER A 65 -15.22 -1.52 0.04
N ARG A 66 -14.51 -2.64 -0.25
CA ARG A 66 -15.07 -3.86 -0.85
C ARG A 66 -15.82 -3.57 -2.16
N TYR A 67 -15.40 -2.53 -2.87
CA TYR A 67 -15.97 -2.18 -4.15
C TYR A 67 -15.75 -3.31 -5.14
N ALA A 68 -16.84 -3.79 -5.75
CA ALA A 68 -16.79 -4.86 -6.73
C ALA A 68 -16.23 -4.33 -8.06
N ASN A 69 -14.91 -4.42 -8.22
CA ASN A 69 -14.24 -4.02 -9.45
C ASN A 69 -14.54 -5.03 -10.57
N THR A 70 -14.98 -4.51 -11.72
CA THR A 70 -15.21 -5.27 -12.95
C THR A 70 -14.07 -4.98 -13.93
N GLU A 71 -13.99 -5.74 -15.02
CA GLU A 71 -13.02 -5.46 -16.10
C GLU A 71 -13.19 -4.06 -16.71
N GLU A 72 -14.43 -3.54 -16.73
CA GLU A 72 -14.70 -2.15 -17.15
C GLU A 72 -14.07 -1.14 -16.19
N HIS A 73 -14.13 -1.38 -14.88
CA HIS A 73 -13.47 -0.53 -13.89
C HIS A 73 -11.96 -0.52 -14.06
N VAL A 74 -11.35 -1.68 -14.33
CA VAL A 74 -9.91 -1.78 -14.60
C VAL A 74 -9.55 -0.99 -15.85
N ARG A 75 -10.27 -1.18 -16.97
CA ARG A 75 -10.02 -0.43 -18.22
C ARG A 75 -10.14 1.08 -18.01
N ARG A 76 -11.17 1.53 -17.28
CA ARG A 76 -11.34 2.94 -16.96
C ARG A 76 -10.19 3.48 -16.10
N ALA A 77 -9.74 2.71 -15.11
CA ALA A 77 -8.61 3.09 -14.28
C ALA A 77 -7.31 3.20 -15.11
N THR A 78 -7.08 2.27 -16.04
CA THR A 78 -5.96 2.33 -17.00
C THR A 78 -6.00 3.62 -17.82
N THR A 79 -7.14 3.98 -18.40
CA THR A 79 -7.28 5.23 -19.15
C THR A 79 -7.02 6.47 -18.28
N LEU A 80 -7.44 6.46 -17.01
CA LEU A 80 -7.17 7.59 -16.10
C LEU A 80 -5.67 7.70 -15.78
N VAL A 81 -4.99 6.57 -15.60
CA VAL A 81 -3.54 6.52 -15.36
C VAL A 81 -2.75 7.14 -16.51
N ASP A 82 -3.17 6.92 -17.76
CA ASP A 82 -2.53 7.55 -18.93
C ASP A 82 -2.59 9.08 -18.91
N ASN A 83 -3.52 9.65 -18.14
CA ASN A 83 -3.69 11.09 -17.99
C ASN A 83 -3.00 11.65 -16.74
N PHE A 84 -2.35 10.81 -15.92
CA PHE A 84 -1.60 11.30 -14.77
C PHE A 84 -0.28 11.91 -15.22
N LEU A 85 0.11 13.02 -14.60
CA LEU A 85 1.40 13.66 -14.87
C LEU A 85 2.58 12.73 -14.57
N PHE A 86 2.44 11.87 -13.56
CA PHE A 86 3.46 10.91 -13.15
C PHE A 86 2.84 9.76 -12.36
N VAL A 87 3.28 8.54 -12.64
CA VAL A 87 3.04 7.35 -11.82
C VAL A 87 4.39 6.73 -11.46
N GLY A 88 4.60 6.47 -10.16
CA GLY A 88 5.84 5.89 -9.65
C GLY A 88 5.69 4.40 -9.36
N ASP A 89 6.77 3.64 -9.54
CA ASP A 89 6.86 2.24 -9.18
C ASP A 89 7.65 2.10 -7.88
N GLN A 90 7.03 1.44 -6.90
CA GLN A 90 7.64 1.17 -5.61
C GLN A 90 8.90 0.29 -5.72
N SER A 91 8.96 -0.62 -6.68
CA SER A 91 10.13 -1.49 -6.92
C SER A 91 11.35 -0.70 -7.41
N ARG A 92 11.10 0.47 -8.01
CA ARG A 92 12.11 1.41 -8.54
C ARG A 92 12.08 2.74 -7.80
N TRP A 93 11.82 2.73 -6.49
CA TRP A 93 11.59 3.91 -5.66
C TRP A 93 12.56 5.08 -5.94
N ASN A 94 13.86 4.84 -5.90
CA ASN A 94 14.87 5.90 -6.11
C ASN A 94 14.76 6.54 -7.50
N LEU A 95 14.51 5.75 -8.54
CA LEU A 95 14.32 6.26 -9.90
C LEU A 95 13.01 7.04 -9.99
N SER A 96 11.92 6.52 -9.42
CA SER A 96 10.62 7.18 -9.42
C SER A 96 10.68 8.55 -8.72
N ILE A 97 11.32 8.67 -7.55
CA ILE A 97 11.49 9.96 -6.87
C ILE A 97 12.35 10.92 -7.69
N CYS A 98 13.42 10.43 -8.32
CA CYS A 98 14.29 11.27 -9.16
C CYS A 98 13.52 11.82 -10.38
N LEU A 99 12.75 10.98 -11.05
CA LEU A 99 11.89 11.39 -12.18
C LEU A 99 10.82 12.37 -11.74
N PHE A 100 10.13 12.09 -10.63
CA PHE A 100 9.14 12.99 -10.04
C PHE A 100 9.72 14.38 -9.76
N ASN A 101 10.87 14.45 -9.08
CA ASN A 101 11.56 15.71 -8.80
C ASN A 101 11.93 16.44 -10.11
N THR A 102 12.36 15.69 -11.14
CA THR A 102 12.73 16.26 -12.44
C THR A 102 11.52 16.85 -13.16
N ILE A 103 10.40 16.12 -13.19
CA ILE A 103 9.16 16.57 -13.85
C ILE A 103 8.61 17.82 -13.16
N LEU A 104 8.60 17.86 -11.82
CA LEU A 104 8.01 18.98 -11.09
C LEU A 104 8.91 20.19 -10.94
N THR A 105 10.23 20.01 -10.93
CA THR A 105 11.17 21.10 -10.60
C THR A 105 12.19 21.41 -11.70
N GLY A 106 12.24 20.59 -12.76
CA GLY A 106 13.27 20.65 -13.79
C GLY A 106 14.65 20.16 -13.33
N ARG A 107 14.78 19.61 -12.11
CA ARG A 107 16.07 19.21 -11.51
C ARG A 107 16.07 17.76 -11.06
N ARG A 108 17.18 17.08 -11.35
CA ARG A 108 17.42 15.70 -10.91
C ARG A 108 18.09 15.69 -9.54
N PHE A 109 17.38 15.26 -8.51
CA PHE A 109 17.95 15.13 -7.17
C PHE A 109 17.22 14.07 -6.35
N LEU A 110 17.87 13.59 -5.29
CA LEU A 110 17.29 12.75 -4.25
C LEU A 110 17.73 13.29 -2.88
N LEU A 111 16.79 13.50 -1.98
CA LEU A 111 17.10 13.90 -0.60
C LEU A 111 17.13 12.67 0.30
N PRO A 112 18.03 12.58 1.31
CA PRO A 112 18.09 11.46 2.24
C PRO A 112 16.74 11.13 2.89
N ARG A 113 15.94 12.15 3.23
CA ARG A 113 14.60 11.99 3.79
C ARG A 113 13.60 11.30 2.84
N GLN A 114 13.79 11.43 1.52
CA GLN A 114 12.94 10.76 0.52
C GLN A 114 13.31 9.28 0.35
N LEU A 115 14.45 8.85 0.88
CA LEU A 115 14.94 7.47 0.84
C LEU A 115 14.63 6.70 2.13
N ALA A 116 14.12 7.39 3.16
CA ALA A 116 13.77 6.75 4.43
C ALA A 116 12.60 5.77 4.22
N ASN A 117 12.79 4.50 4.61
CA ASN A 117 11.72 3.52 4.59
C ASN A 117 10.83 3.68 5.84
N THR A 118 9.66 4.27 5.66
CA THR A 118 8.67 4.51 6.72
C THR A 118 7.46 3.57 6.64
N ARG A 119 7.53 2.49 5.84
CA ARG A 119 6.40 1.58 5.63
C ARG A 119 6.02 0.87 6.94
N PRO A 120 4.71 0.78 7.27
CA PRO A 120 4.24 0.08 8.46
C PRO A 120 4.16 -1.44 8.21
N THR A 121 5.29 -2.09 7.94
CA THR A 121 5.36 -3.56 7.81
C THR A 121 6.39 -4.14 8.79
N PHE A 122 6.09 -5.32 9.34
CA PHE A 122 6.97 -6.04 10.27
C PHE A 122 8.32 -6.45 9.66
N ALA A 123 8.42 -6.49 8.33
CA ALA A 123 9.66 -6.69 7.61
C ALA A 123 10.51 -5.39 7.61
N LYS A 124 11.08 -5.04 8.77
CA LYS A 124 12.23 -4.14 8.83
C LYS A 124 13.51 -4.78 8.29
N VAL A 125 13.45 -6.04 7.86
CA VAL A 125 14.52 -6.73 7.15
C VAL A 125 13.80 -7.56 6.08
N LEU A 126 14.01 -7.24 4.80
CA LEU A 126 13.99 -8.28 3.78
C LEU A 126 15.00 -9.29 4.28
N ASP A 127 14.60 -10.50 4.68
CA ASP A 127 15.59 -11.53 4.96
C ASP A 127 16.49 -11.62 3.71
N PRO A 128 17.79 -11.25 3.79
CA PRO A 128 18.67 -11.29 2.63
C PRO A 128 18.81 -12.71 2.06
N HIS A 129 18.45 -13.72 2.86
CA HIS A 129 18.48 -15.13 2.52
C HIS A 129 17.12 -15.67 2.03
N ASP A 130 16.03 -14.90 2.16
CA ASP A 130 14.74 -15.25 1.59
C ASP A 130 14.10 -14.06 0.84
N PRO A 131 14.52 -13.80 -0.41
CA PRO A 131 13.89 -12.80 -1.28
C PRO A 131 12.42 -13.12 -1.59
N ASN A 132 11.94 -14.34 -1.28
CA ASN A 132 10.52 -14.70 -1.40
C ASN A 132 9.70 -14.37 -0.14
N ALA A 133 10.31 -14.13 1.02
CA ALA A 133 9.59 -13.73 2.25
C ALA A 133 8.83 -12.40 2.08
N SER A 134 9.29 -11.57 1.14
CA SER A 134 8.66 -10.32 0.71
C SER A 134 7.69 -10.46 -0.46
N ARG A 135 7.43 -11.68 -0.95
CA ARG A 135 6.29 -11.89 -1.84
C ARG A 135 5.06 -11.65 -0.99
N ILE A 136 4.49 -10.46 -1.09
CA ILE A 136 3.06 -10.26 -0.88
C ILE A 136 2.40 -11.24 -1.87
N VAL A 137 2.14 -12.46 -1.41
CA VAL A 137 1.76 -13.62 -2.26
C VAL A 137 0.40 -13.40 -2.90
N THR A 138 -0.35 -12.41 -2.44
CA THR A 138 -1.58 -11.98 -3.09
C THR A 138 -1.24 -10.99 -4.20
N ARG A 139 -0.82 -11.48 -5.37
CA ARG A 139 -1.09 -10.72 -6.59
C ARG A 139 -2.60 -10.60 -6.68
N ASP A 140 -3.09 -9.41 -6.37
CA ASP A 140 -4.49 -9.05 -6.54
C ASP A 140 -4.88 -9.31 -8.01
N PRO A 141 -5.75 -10.29 -8.28
CA PRO A 141 -6.06 -10.67 -9.65
C PRO A 141 -6.74 -9.54 -10.43
N ILE A 142 -7.35 -8.58 -9.74
CA ILE A 142 -8.02 -7.43 -10.35
C ILE A 142 -6.99 -6.38 -10.76
N ASP A 143 -6.04 -6.06 -9.88
CA ASP A 143 -5.05 -5.02 -10.15
C ASP A 143 -3.88 -5.49 -11.00
N GLY A 144 -3.75 -6.79 -11.28
CA GLY A 144 -2.64 -7.34 -12.08
C GLY A 144 -2.51 -6.72 -13.46
N ALA A 145 -3.63 -6.47 -14.16
CA ALA A 145 -3.63 -5.83 -15.48
C ALA A 145 -3.24 -4.35 -15.40
N LEU A 146 -3.72 -3.64 -14.39
CA LEU A 146 -3.36 -2.25 -14.15
C LEU A 146 -1.88 -2.10 -13.76
N TRP A 147 -1.38 -2.98 -12.90
CA TRP A 147 0.04 -3.03 -12.51
C TRP A 147 0.96 -3.30 -13.69
N ALA A 148 0.55 -4.14 -14.64
CA ALA A 148 1.35 -4.44 -15.84
C ALA A 148 1.39 -3.28 -16.84
N HIS A 149 0.48 -2.32 -16.74
CA HIS A 149 0.39 -1.16 -17.63
C HIS A 149 1.33 -0.01 -17.23
N VAL A 150 1.66 0.09 -15.93
CA VAL A 150 2.54 1.13 -15.35
C VAL A 150 3.99 0.69 -15.27
#